data_AF-A0A4R5E5V9-F1
#
_entry.id   AF-A0A4R5E5V9-F1
#
_cell.length_a   1.000
_cell.length_b   1.000
_cell.length_c   1.000
_cell.angle_alpha   90.00
_cell.angle_beta   90.00
_cell.angle_gamma   90.00
#
_symmetry.space_group_name_H-M   'P 1'
#
loop_
_entity.id
_entity.type
_entity.pdbx_description
1 polymer ?
#
loop_
_entity_poly.entity_id
_entity_poly.type
_entity_poly.pdbx_seq_one_letter_code
_entity_poly.pdbx_strand_id
1 'polypeptide(L)' 'MPGMGTPELPVPDGLVLRPFRGVRFSVDDPAKVTSPPYDLISDADVVDLLNSHPDNVVRLILPCSSPGDPSTTTIP' A
#
# COMPACT_ATOMS: atom_id res chain seq x y z
N MET A 1 -40.26 -10.65 21.65
CA MET A 1 -39.15 -10.49 20.67
C MET A 1 -37.85 -10.94 21.33
N PRO A 2 -36.97 -11.61 20.58
CA PRO A 2 -35.93 -12.51 21.07
C PRO A 2 -34.74 -11.76 21.67
N GLY A 3 -34.13 -12.32 22.72
CA GLY A 3 -32.77 -11.96 23.08
C GLY A 3 -31.82 -12.64 22.12
N MET A 4 -31.48 -11.97 21.01
CA MET A 4 -30.34 -12.35 20.18
C MET A 4 -29.12 -12.23 21.11
N GLY A 5 -28.61 -13.37 21.59
CA GLY A 5 -27.41 -13.39 22.43
C GLY A 5 -26.33 -12.62 21.69
N THR A 6 -25.82 -11.57 22.31
CA THR A 6 -24.64 -10.86 21.83
C THR A 6 -23.56 -11.92 21.63
N PRO A 7 -23.03 -12.14 20.41
CA PRO A 7 -21.92 -13.06 20.25
C PRO A 7 -20.79 -12.54 21.16
N GLU A 8 -20.37 -13.38 22.10
CA GLU A 8 -19.30 -13.08 23.04
C GLU A 8 -18.08 -12.59 22.25
N LEU A 9 -17.72 -11.31 22.43
CA LEU A 9 -16.57 -10.75 21.74
C LEU A 9 -15.32 -11.48 22.25
N PRO A 10 -14.35 -11.84 21.39
CA PRO A 10 -13.09 -12.40 21.85
C PRO A 10 -12.44 -11.44 22.83
N VAL A 11 -12.00 -11.90 24.00
CA VAL A 11 -11.22 -11.05 24.92
C VAL A 11 -9.78 -10.96 24.41
N PRO A 12 -9.21 -9.76 24.24
CA PRO A 12 -9.80 -8.45 24.56
C PRO A 12 -10.83 -8.01 23.53
N ASP A 13 -11.91 -7.38 24.02
CA ASP A 13 -13.11 -6.96 23.27
C ASP A 13 -12.84 -5.84 22.22
N GLY A 14 -11.69 -5.87 21.54
CA GLY A 14 -11.25 -4.87 20.59
C GLY A 14 -9.81 -5.05 20.09
N LEU A 15 -9.34 -4.07 19.32
CA LEU A 15 -7.99 -4.03 18.75
C LEU A 15 -6.94 -3.90 19.86
N VAL A 16 -6.12 -4.95 20.02
CA VAL A 16 -4.99 -4.95 20.95
C VAL A 16 -3.73 -4.50 20.21
N LEU A 17 -3.33 -3.24 20.42
CA LEU A 17 -2.08 -2.72 19.87
C LEU A 17 -0.91 -3.08 20.79
N ARG A 18 0.09 -3.78 20.24
CA ARG A 18 1.36 -4.04 20.92
C ARG A 18 2.48 -3.33 20.17
N PRO A 19 3.45 -2.70 20.88
CA PRO A 19 4.61 -2.13 20.22
C PRO A 19 5.38 -3.21 19.46
N PHE A 20 5.84 -2.86 18.26
CA PHE A 20 6.76 -3.65 17.46
C PHE A 20 7.91 -2.76 16.99
N ARG A 21 9.00 -3.38 16.51
CA ARG A 21 10.13 -2.61 15.98
C ARG A 21 9.72 -2.00 14.64
N GLY A 22 9.59 -0.67 14.62
CA GLY A 22 9.37 0.07 13.38
C GLY A 22 10.61 0.00 12.48
N VAL A 23 10.38 -0.03 11.17
CA VAL A 23 11.42 0.12 10.14
C VAL A 23 11.35 1.53 9.56
N ARG A 24 12.50 2.03 9.10
CA ARG A 24 12.62 3.30 8.37
C ARG A 24 13.38 3.04 7.08
N PHE A 25 13.14 3.87 6.07
CA PHE A 25 13.97 3.86 4.87
C PHE A 25 15.42 4.19 5.24
N SER A 26 16.36 3.46 4.65
CA SER A 26 17.80 3.67 4.81
C SER A 26 18.33 4.65 3.75
N VAL A 27 17.64 5.77 3.56
CA VAL A 27 18.02 6.85 2.63
C VAL A 27 18.01 8.18 3.37
N ASP A 28 18.85 9.13 2.93
CA ASP A 28 18.94 10.45 3.56
C ASP A 28 17.66 11.28 3.40
N ASP A 29 17.00 11.15 2.24
CA ASP A 29 15.77 11.87 1.90
C ASP A 29 14.63 10.88 1.62
N PRO A 30 13.73 10.64 2.61
CA PRO A 30 12.59 9.75 2.45
C PRO A 30 11.65 10.14 1.31
N ALA A 31 11.56 11.44 0.95
CA ALA A 31 10.67 11.89 -0.10
C ALA A 31 10.97 11.22 -1.45
N LYS A 32 12.23 10.85 -1.69
CA LYS A 32 12.69 10.16 -2.91
C LYS A 32 12.16 8.75 -3.05
N VAL A 33 11.87 8.07 -1.94
CA VAL A 33 11.41 6.67 -1.93
C VAL A 33 9.94 6.52 -1.61
N THR A 34 9.26 7.61 -1.23
CA THR A 34 7.82 7.65 -1.02
C THR A 34 7.08 8.24 -2.23
N SER A 35 5.76 8.13 -2.21
CA SER A 35 4.88 8.78 -3.18
C SER A 35 3.63 9.32 -2.46
N PRO A 36 2.86 10.21 -3.09
CA PRO A 36 1.50 10.47 -2.67
C PRO A 36 0.65 9.18 -2.64
N PRO A 37 -0.53 9.20 -2.00
CA PRO A 37 -1.57 8.19 -2.20
C PRO A 37 -1.87 7.97 -3.69
N TYR A 38 -2.17 6.73 -4.08
CA TYR A 38 -2.34 6.32 -5.48
C TYR A 38 -3.44 7.10 -6.23
N ASP A 39 -4.46 7.58 -5.52
CA ASP A 39 -5.57 8.37 -6.05
C ASP A 39 -5.18 9.82 -6.37
N LEU A 40 -4.01 10.27 -5.92
CA LEU A 40 -3.47 11.61 -6.16
C LEU A 40 -2.32 11.63 -7.18
N ILE A 41 -2.05 10.50 -7.85
CA ILE A 41 -0.95 10.37 -8.81
C ILE A 41 -1.53 10.25 -10.21
N SER A 42 -1.16 11.17 -11.11
CA SER A 42 -1.47 11.05 -12.54
C SER A 42 -0.46 10.15 -13.27
N ASP A 43 -0.78 9.70 -14.48
CA ASP A 43 0.15 8.90 -15.30
C ASP A 43 1.50 9.62 -15.55
N ALA A 44 1.49 10.94 -15.66
CA ALA A 44 2.71 11.74 -15.77
C ALA A 44 3.51 11.74 -14.46
N ASP A 45 2.83 11.90 -13.32
CA ASP A 45 3.46 11.84 -12.00
C ASP A 45 4.08 10.47 -11.74
N VAL A 46 3.48 9.38 -12.23
CA VAL A 46 4.07 8.02 -12.15
C VAL A 46 5.43 8.00 -12.82
N VAL A 47 5.55 8.54 -14.04
CA VAL A 47 6.81 8.57 -14.78
C VAL A 47 7.87 9.39 -14.01
N ASP A 48 7.49 10.55 -13.48
CA ASP A 48 8.40 11.40 -12.72
C ASP A 48 8.86 10.72 -11.41
N LEU A 49 7.95 10.08 -10.68
CA LEU A 49 8.26 9.32 -9.47
C LEU A 49 9.15 8.12 -9.76
N LEU A 50 8.92 7.39 -10.85
CA LEU A 50 9.77 6.28 -11.30
C LEU A 50 11.19 6.73 -11.64
N ASN A 51 11.33 7.92 -12.21
CA ASN A 51 12.63 8.51 -12.54
C ASN A 51 13.33 9.14 -11.33
N SER A 52 12.58 9.48 -10.27
CA SER A 52 13.13 10.16 -9.08
C SER A 52 14.10 9.31 -8.27
N HIS A 53 13.81 8.01 -8.12
CA HIS A 53 14.64 7.06 -7.39
C HIS A 53 14.29 5.60 -7.79
N PRO A 54 15.29 4.70 -7.92
CA PRO A 54 15.04 3.30 -8.30
C PRO A 54 14.12 2.56 -7.31
N ASP A 55 14.19 2.90 -6.02
CA ASP A 55 13.38 2.28 -4.95
C ASP A 55 12.10 3.07 -4.59
N ASN A 56 11.61 3.95 -5.47
CA ASN A 56 10.38 4.68 -5.20
C ASN A 56 9.17 3.70 -5.08
N VAL A 57 8.39 3.86 -4.01
CA VAL A 57 7.24 3.00 -3.68
C VAL A 57 6.13 3.01 -4.74
N VAL A 58 6.10 3.99 -5.64
CA VAL A 58 5.14 4.05 -6.77
C VAL A 58 5.14 2.75 -7.58
N ARG A 59 6.30 2.08 -7.70
CA ARG A 59 6.47 0.78 -8.37
C ARG A 59 5.62 -0.35 -7.77
N LEU A 60 5.29 -0.24 -6.49
CA LEU A 60 4.51 -1.23 -5.75
C LEU A 60 3.03 -0.89 -5.71
N ILE A 61 2.70 0.40 -5.54
CA ILE A 61 1.31 0.84 -5.37
C ILE A 61 0.58 1.07 -6.70
N LEU A 62 1.32 1.37 -7.77
CA LEU A 62 0.83 1.56 -9.12
C LEU A 62 1.73 0.81 -10.11
N PRO A 63 1.65 -0.53 -10.15
CA PRO A 63 2.48 -1.31 -11.05
C PRO A 63 2.12 -0.98 -12.51
N CYS A 64 3.09 -0.45 -13.26
CA CYS A 64 2.95 -0.35 -14.72
C CYS A 64 2.96 -1.76 -15.31
N SER A 65 1.95 -2.08 -16.13
CA SER A 65 1.98 -3.27 -16.98
C SER A 65 3.19 -3.20 -17.91
N SER A 66 4.21 -4.00 -17.62
CA SER A 66 5.29 -4.19 -18.59
C SER A 66 4.74 -4.93 -19.81
N PRO A 67 5.19 -4.65 -21.04
CA PRO A 67 4.93 -5.51 -22.18
C PRO A 67 5.39 -6.94 -21.84
N GLY A 68 4.45 -7.86 -21.61
CA GLY A 68 4.71 -9.24 -21.17
C GLY A 68 4.26 -9.59 -19.75
N ASP A 69 3.61 -8.68 -19.02
CA ASP A 69 3.11 -8.96 -17.67
C ASP A 69 1.89 -9.92 -17.70
N PRO A 70 1.99 -11.15 -17.17
CA PRO A 70 0.92 -12.15 -17.23
C PRO A 70 -0.33 -11.75 -16.43
N SER A 71 -0.19 -10.76 -15.53
CA SER A 71 -1.28 -10.17 -14.75
C SER A 71 -2.22 -9.29 -15.59
N THR A 72 -1.80 -8.85 -16.79
CA THR A 72 -2.64 -8.09 -17.74
C THR A 72 -3.39 -9.01 -18.70
N THR A 73 -3.81 -10.19 -18.24
CA THR A 73 -4.76 -11.01 -19.00
C THR A 73 -6.09 -10.27 -19.00
N THR A 74 -6.42 -9.63 -20.12
CA THR A 74 -7.78 -9.17 -20.43
C THR A 74 -8.72 -10.36 -20.25
N ILE A 75 -9.51 -10.36 -19.19
CA ILE A 75 -10.63 -11.30 -19.07
C ILE A 75 -11.66 -10.88 -20.13
N PRO A 76 -12.10 -11.81 -21.01
CA PRO A 76 -13.01 -11.52 -22.12
C PRO A 76 -14.39 -11.01 -21.68
#